data_AF-A0A0K1S2X9-F1
#
_entry.id   AF-A0A0K1S2X9-F1
#
_cell.length_a   1.000
_cell.length_b   1.000
_cell.length_c   1.000
_cell.angle_alpha   90.00
_cell.angle_beta   90.00
_cell.angle_gamma   90.00
#
_symmetry.space_group_name_H-M   'P 1'
#
loop_
_entity.id
_entity.type
_entity.pdbx_description
1 polymer ?
#
loop_
_entity_poly.entity_id
_entity_poly.type
_entity_poly.pdbx_seq_one_letter_code
_entity_poly.pdbx_strand_id
1 'polypeptide(L)'
;MAVLENRYIYLHGFASGPQSTKAQFLRHCWQKRGLAMEIPDLNGDDFSSLTLTRQIVQVGQLIEQSQFPVTLIGSSFGGLTAAWLAETYFQVQRLVLLAPAFNFGPIWLGQLGAETLANWQKSGSLSVYHYGYRRYLPIYYKFIEDLANYPQEKLIRQLPTLIIHGSNDG
;
A
#
# COMPACT_ATOMS: atom_id res chain seq x y z
N MET A 1 11.18 31.13 -9.07
CA MET A 1 10.80 30.29 -7.92
C MET A 1 11.50 28.96 -8.08
N ALA A 2 12.27 28.53 -7.08
CA ALA A 2 12.89 27.21 -7.11
C ALA A 2 11.77 26.16 -7.25
N VAL A 3 11.80 25.37 -8.31
CA VAL A 3 11.01 24.14 -8.36
C VAL A 3 11.59 23.30 -7.23
N LEU A 4 10.88 23.19 -6.11
CA LEU A 4 11.20 22.17 -5.13
C LEU A 4 10.97 20.85 -5.85
N GLU A 5 12.06 20.23 -6.33
CA GLU A 5 12.03 18.87 -6.83
C GLU A 5 11.43 18.01 -5.71
N ASN A 6 10.40 17.25 -6.05
CA ASN A 6 9.59 16.45 -5.13
C ASN A 6 9.51 15.06 -5.71
N ARG A 7 9.75 14.05 -4.88
CA ARG A 7 9.75 12.65 -5.29
C ARG A 7 8.34 12.09 -5.14
N TYR A 8 7.79 11.52 -6.22
CA TYR A 8 6.44 10.94 -6.24
C TYR A 8 6.53 9.42 -6.29
N ILE A 9 5.95 8.76 -5.29
CA ILE A 9 5.94 7.29 -5.20
C ILE A 9 4.49 6.79 -5.12
N TYR A 10 4.09 5.96 -6.07
CA TYR A 10 2.77 5.31 -6.07
C TYR A 10 2.85 3.92 -5.44
N LEU A 11 1.98 3.66 -4.47
CA LEU A 11 1.88 2.40 -3.73
C LEU A 11 0.59 1.67 -4.15
N HIS A 12 0.73 0.53 -4.82
CA HIS A 12 -0.41 -0.26 -5.30
C HIS A 12 -1.10 -1.04 -4.16
N GLY A 13 -2.33 -1.48 -4.42
CA GLY A 13 -3.12 -2.26 -3.46
C GLY A 13 -2.67 -3.71 -3.31
N PHE A 14 -3.32 -4.43 -2.38
CA PHE A 14 -3.11 -5.85 -2.13
C PHE A 14 -3.36 -6.68 -3.39
N ALA A 15 -2.54 -7.72 -3.60
CA ALA A 15 -2.64 -8.64 -4.73
C ALA A 15 -2.65 -7.94 -6.12
N SER A 16 -2.03 -6.78 -6.22
CA SER A 16 -1.93 -5.94 -7.41
C SER A 16 -0.47 -5.76 -7.83
N GLY A 17 -0.14 -4.79 -8.68
CA GLY A 17 1.24 -4.57 -9.09
C GLY A 17 1.48 -3.24 -9.79
N PRO A 18 2.74 -2.96 -10.17
CA PRO A 18 3.12 -1.72 -10.84
C PRO A 18 2.46 -1.54 -12.20
N GLN A 19 2.02 -2.63 -12.83
CA GLN A 19 1.30 -2.62 -14.11
C GLN A 19 -0.22 -2.48 -13.98
N SER A 20 -0.75 -2.25 -12.77
CA SER A 20 -2.19 -2.04 -12.59
C SER A 20 -2.70 -0.81 -13.35
N THR A 21 -3.96 -0.85 -13.79
CA THR A 21 -4.58 0.24 -14.57
C THR A 21 -4.43 1.61 -13.89
N LYS A 22 -4.61 1.67 -12.56
CA LYS A 22 -4.48 2.92 -11.79
C LYS A 22 -3.05 3.45 -11.77
N ALA A 23 -2.08 2.56 -11.51
CA ALA A 23 -0.66 2.91 -11.52
C ALA A 23 -0.23 3.47 -12.88
N GLN A 24 -0.62 2.80 -13.96
CA GLN A 24 -0.28 3.18 -15.33
C GLN A 24 -0.95 4.48 -15.76
N PHE A 25 -2.23 4.66 -15.40
CA PHE A 25 -2.96 5.89 -15.67
C PHE A 25 -2.33 7.10 -14.97
N LEU A 26 -1.98 6.98 -13.69
CA LEU A 26 -1.36 8.07 -12.94
C LEU A 26 0.04 8.39 -13.45
N ARG A 27 0.84 7.38 -13.77
CA ARG A 27 2.15 7.54 -14.40
C ARG A 27 2.06 8.36 -15.68
N HIS A 28 1.12 8.03 -16.55
CA HIS A 28 0.88 8.77 -17.80
C HIS A 28 0.48 10.22 -17.54
N CYS A 29 -0.39 10.46 -16.55
CA CYS A 29 -0.79 11.81 -16.15
C CYS A 29 0.39 12.65 -15.63
N TRP A 30 1.34 12.04 -14.90
CA TRP A 30 2.55 12.70 -14.42
C TRP A 30 3.51 13.01 -15.58
N GLN A 31 3.74 12.05 -16.46
CA GLN A 31 4.61 12.22 -17.63
C GLN A 31 4.13 13.35 -18.54
N LYS A 32 2.81 13.49 -18.76
CA LYS A 32 2.22 14.61 -19.51
C LYS A 32 2.51 15.99 -18.91
N ARG A 33 2.88 16.06 -17.63
CA ARG A 33 3.23 17.29 -16.90
C ARG A 33 4.74 17.46 -16.73
N GLY A 34 5.55 16.61 -17.37
CA GLY A 34 7.01 16.60 -17.20
C GLY A 34 7.47 16.11 -15.82
N LEU A 35 6.61 15.37 -15.10
CA LEU A 35 6.93 14.84 -13.78
C LEU A 35 7.22 13.33 -13.86
N ALA A 36 8.15 12.86 -13.02
CA ALA A 36 8.43 11.44 -12.83
C ALA A 36 7.59 10.87 -11.68
N MET A 37 7.24 9.58 -11.78
CA MET A 37 6.56 8.82 -10.72
C MET A 37 7.19 7.44 -10.62
N GLU A 38 7.64 7.08 -9.42
CA GLU A 38 8.14 5.76 -9.10
C GLU A 38 7.01 4.84 -8.64
N ILE A 39 7.07 3.58 -9.04
CA ILE A 39 6.04 2.58 -8.71
C ILE A 39 6.75 1.30 -8.29
N PRO A 40 7.23 1.21 -7.04
CA PRO A 40 7.85 -0.01 -6.55
C PRO A 40 6.84 -1.17 -6.60
N ASP A 41 7.33 -2.37 -6.92
CA ASP A 41 6.54 -3.59 -6.78
C ASP A 41 6.51 -4.00 -5.32
N LEU A 42 5.36 -3.81 -4.67
CA LEU A 42 5.17 -4.08 -3.25
C LEU A 42 4.91 -5.56 -2.95
N ASN A 43 4.87 -6.42 -3.97
CA ASN A 43 4.90 -7.87 -3.77
C ASN A 43 6.34 -8.37 -3.57
N GLY A 44 7.31 -7.63 -4.09
CA GLY A 44 8.71 -8.05 -4.27
C GLY A 44 8.83 -9.46 -4.84
N ASP A 45 9.86 -10.21 -4.41
CA ASP A 45 10.18 -11.51 -5.02
C ASP A 45 9.21 -12.65 -4.65
N ASP A 46 8.57 -12.57 -3.47
CA ASP A 46 7.60 -13.56 -3.00
C ASP A 46 6.35 -12.90 -2.42
N PHE A 47 5.23 -13.06 -3.12
CA PHE A 47 3.93 -12.58 -2.64
C PHE A 47 3.42 -13.38 -1.43
N SER A 48 3.80 -14.65 -1.31
CA SER A 48 3.24 -15.56 -0.29
C SER A 48 3.64 -15.15 1.13
N SER A 49 4.83 -14.59 1.27
CA SER A 49 5.36 -14.04 2.52
C SER A 49 5.13 -12.53 2.68
N LEU A 50 4.23 -11.93 1.89
CA LEU A 50 3.91 -10.51 2.00
C LEU A 50 3.45 -10.15 3.43
N THR A 51 3.95 -9.02 3.92
CA THR A 51 3.53 -8.40 5.19
C THR A 51 3.47 -6.88 5.03
N LEU A 52 2.73 -6.18 5.90
CA LEU A 52 2.72 -4.72 5.93
C LEU A 52 4.10 -4.19 6.33
N THR A 53 4.74 -4.82 7.32
CA THR A 53 6.12 -4.52 7.71
C THR A 53 7.08 -4.54 6.53
N ARG A 54 7.00 -5.57 5.67
CA ARG A 54 7.89 -5.71 4.52
C ARG A 54 7.71 -4.57 3.52
N GLN A 55 6.47 -4.17 3.23
CA GLN A 55 6.19 -3.03 2.35
C GLN A 55 6.71 -1.72 2.94
N ILE A 56 6.53 -1.51 4.26
CA ILE A 56 7.04 -0.34 4.97
C ILE A 56 8.57 -0.28 4.89
N VAL A 57 9.27 -1.38 5.18
CA VAL A 57 10.74 -1.44 5.11
C VAL A 57 11.23 -1.18 3.68
N GLN A 58 10.63 -1.83 2.69
CA GLN A 58 11.01 -1.68 1.28
C GLN A 58 10.89 -0.22 0.81
N VAL A 59 9.74 0.43 1.07
CA VAL A 59 9.52 1.81 0.64
C VAL A 59 10.26 2.81 1.53
N GLY A 60 10.45 2.49 2.81
CA GLY A 60 11.26 3.26 3.75
C GLY A 60 12.68 3.48 3.25
N GLN A 61 13.32 2.43 2.71
CA GLN A 61 14.64 2.53 2.08
C GLN A 61 14.67 3.52 0.91
N LEU A 62 13.61 3.53 0.08
CA LEU A 62 13.50 4.51 -1.00
C LEU A 62 13.39 5.92 -0.43
N ILE A 63 12.59 6.12 0.61
CA ILE A 63 12.38 7.43 1.25
C ILE A 63 13.67 7.96 1.89
N GLU A 64 14.41 7.12 2.61
CA GLU A 64 15.68 7.48 3.26
C GLU A 64 16.75 7.94 2.27
N GLN A 65 16.76 7.35 1.07
CA GLN A 65 17.67 7.74 -0.02
C GLN A 65 17.26 9.04 -0.72
N SER A 66 16.07 9.58 -0.44
CA SER A 66 15.57 10.79 -1.10
C SER A 66 16.26 12.04 -0.59
N GLN A 67 16.86 12.82 -1.50
CA GLN A 67 17.33 14.19 -1.20
C GLN A 67 16.19 15.23 -1.24
N PHE A 68 15.01 14.81 -1.70
CA PHE A 68 13.84 15.66 -1.91
C PHE A 68 12.70 15.27 -0.97
N PRO A 69 11.79 16.21 -0.66
CA PRO A 69 10.50 15.86 -0.07
C PRO A 69 9.81 14.75 -0.86
N VAL A 70 9.12 13.87 -0.14
CA VAL A 70 8.39 12.75 -0.74
C VAL A 70 6.90 12.99 -0.65
N THR A 71 6.21 12.73 -1.76
CA THR A 71 4.75 12.60 -1.83
C THR A 71 4.40 11.16 -2.13
N LEU A 72 3.67 10.53 -1.21
CA LEU A 72 3.17 9.17 -1.40
C LEU A 72 1.74 9.20 -1.96
N ILE A 73 1.50 8.40 -2.99
CA ILE A 73 0.18 8.17 -3.57
C ILE A 73 -0.20 6.71 -3.32
N GLY A 74 -1.04 6.44 -2.33
CA GLY A 74 -1.39 5.07 -1.94
C GLY A 74 -2.81 4.69 -2.36
N SER A 75 -3.00 3.49 -2.89
CA SER A 75 -4.34 2.98 -3.24
C SER A 75 -4.69 1.70 -2.47
N SER A 76 -5.91 1.63 -1.92
CA SER A 76 -6.36 0.48 -1.12
C SER A 76 -5.33 0.13 -0.03
N PHE A 77 -4.80 -1.08 -0.01
CA PHE A 77 -3.76 -1.50 0.92
C PHE A 77 -2.49 -0.62 0.84
N GLY A 78 -2.10 -0.16 -0.35
CA GLY A 78 -0.99 0.80 -0.50
C GLY A 78 -1.28 2.16 0.14
N GLY A 79 -2.56 2.51 0.35
CA GLY A 79 -2.96 3.67 1.14
C GLY A 79 -2.69 3.50 2.64
N LEU A 80 -2.94 2.31 3.18
CA LEU A 80 -2.59 1.96 4.56
C LEU A 80 -1.05 1.99 4.74
N THR A 81 -0.32 1.40 3.80
CA THR A 81 1.15 1.44 3.79
C THR A 81 1.68 2.87 3.72
N ALA A 82 1.10 3.72 2.87
CA ALA A 82 1.48 5.13 2.76
C ALA A 82 1.26 5.91 4.06
N ALA A 83 0.17 5.64 4.79
CA ALA A 83 -0.11 6.29 6.07
C ALA A 83 0.94 5.92 7.12
N TRP A 84 1.32 4.64 7.24
CA TRP A 84 2.37 4.20 8.17
C TRP A 84 3.76 4.72 7.81
N LEU A 85 4.07 4.80 6.52
CA LEU A 85 5.30 5.44 6.04
C LEU A 85 5.32 6.92 6.39
N ALA A 86 4.20 7.62 6.23
CA ALA A 86 4.10 9.02 6.63
C ALA A 86 4.21 9.20 8.14
N GLU A 87 3.65 8.32 8.96
CA GLU A 87 3.85 8.37 10.41
C GLU A 87 5.34 8.24 10.78
N THR A 88 6.07 7.37 10.07
CA THR A 88 7.45 6.99 10.40
C THR A 88 8.51 7.95 9.83
N TYR A 89 8.33 8.41 8.60
CA TYR A 89 9.38 9.11 7.84
C TYR A 89 9.04 10.59 7.61
N PHE A 90 9.78 11.49 8.25
CA PHE A 90 9.58 12.94 8.15
C PHE A 90 9.79 13.50 6.74
N GLN A 91 10.55 12.81 5.89
CA GLN A 91 10.72 13.15 4.47
C GLN A 91 9.40 13.08 3.69
N VAL A 92 8.44 12.26 4.15
CA VAL A 92 7.08 12.27 3.58
C VAL A 92 6.37 13.53 4.06
N GLN A 93 6.04 14.40 3.11
CA GLN A 93 5.46 15.72 3.36
C GLN A 93 4.02 15.84 2.87
N ARG A 94 3.57 14.93 2.00
CA ARG A 94 2.19 14.91 1.47
C ARG A 94 1.70 13.50 1.21
N LEU A 95 0.40 13.31 1.38
CA LEU A 95 -0.31 12.08 1.04
C LEU A 95 -1.43 12.34 0.02
N VAL A 96 -1.58 11.41 -0.92
CA VAL A 96 -2.79 11.25 -1.74
C VAL A 96 -3.26 9.81 -1.58
N LEU A 97 -4.43 9.61 -0.99
CA LEU A 97 -4.98 8.29 -0.68
C LEU A 97 -6.21 8.00 -1.53
N LEU A 98 -6.17 6.88 -2.24
CA LEU A 98 -7.23 6.42 -3.16
C LEU A 98 -7.91 5.19 -2.57
N ALA A 99 -9.11 5.38 -2.01
CA ALA A 99 -9.84 4.38 -1.26
C ALA A 99 -8.94 3.63 -0.25
N PRO A 100 -8.29 4.33 0.69
CA PRO A 100 -7.31 3.71 1.59
C PRO A 100 -7.97 2.63 2.43
N ALA A 101 -7.35 1.45 2.49
CA ALA A 101 -7.86 0.30 3.22
C ALA A 101 -7.55 0.40 4.73
N PHE A 102 -7.99 1.49 5.37
CA PHE A 102 -8.06 1.54 6.81
C PHE A 102 -9.00 0.44 7.33
N ASN A 103 -8.69 -0.13 8.48
CA ASN A 103 -9.30 -1.37 8.98
C ASN A 103 -9.30 -2.58 8.03
N PHE A 104 -8.34 -2.66 7.08
CA PHE A 104 -8.24 -3.76 6.12
C PHE A 104 -8.33 -5.16 6.78
N GLY A 105 -7.56 -5.40 7.85
CA GLY A 105 -7.56 -6.69 8.54
C GLY A 105 -8.96 -7.08 9.02
N PRO A 106 -9.59 -6.32 9.94
CA PRO A 106 -10.95 -6.61 10.41
C PRO A 106 -11.99 -6.76 9.29
N ILE A 107 -11.98 -5.89 8.28
CA ILE A 107 -12.94 -5.91 7.16
C ILE A 107 -12.76 -7.19 6.33
N TRP A 108 -11.53 -7.47 5.91
CA TRP A 108 -11.24 -8.61 5.04
C TRP A 108 -11.46 -9.94 5.77
N LEU A 109 -11.07 -10.03 7.06
CA LEU A 109 -11.36 -11.18 7.91
C LEU A 109 -12.88 -11.39 8.08
N GLY A 110 -13.65 -10.31 8.23
CA GLY A 110 -15.12 -10.38 8.29
C GLY A 110 -15.74 -10.93 7.01
N GLN A 111 -15.18 -10.59 5.83
CA GLN A 111 -15.64 -11.09 4.53
C GLN A 111 -15.28 -12.56 4.28
N LEU A 112 -14.13 -13.03 4.78
CA LEU A 112 -13.70 -14.42 4.62
C LEU A 112 -14.56 -15.42 5.41
N GLY A 113 -15.14 -14.98 6.53
CA GLY A 113 -15.91 -15.81 7.45
C GLY A 113 -15.04 -16.64 8.40
N ALA A 114 -15.63 -17.02 9.54
CA ALA A 114 -14.90 -17.67 10.63
C ALA A 114 -14.28 -19.03 10.26
N GLU A 115 -14.95 -19.81 9.41
CA GLU A 115 -14.46 -21.12 8.96
C GLU A 115 -13.20 -20.98 8.08
N THR A 116 -13.24 -20.10 7.08
CA THR A 116 -12.09 -19.81 6.22
C THR A 116 -10.91 -19.32 7.03
N LEU A 117 -11.16 -18.45 8.00
CA LEU A 117 -10.14 -17.93 8.90
C LEU A 117 -9.49 -19.04 9.74
N ALA A 118 -10.29 -19.89 10.38
CA ALA A 118 -9.78 -21.02 11.16
C ALA A 118 -8.97 -22.00 10.30
N ASN A 119 -9.45 -22.27 9.08
CA ASN A 119 -8.74 -23.11 8.12
C ASN A 119 -7.43 -22.47 7.65
N TRP A 120 -7.40 -21.15 7.43
CA TRP A 120 -6.19 -20.44 7.07
C TRP A 120 -5.15 -20.48 8.20
N GLN A 121 -5.58 -20.24 9.44
CA GLN A 121 -4.71 -20.35 10.61
C GLN A 121 -4.11 -21.76 10.77
N LYS A 122 -4.92 -22.80 10.54
CA LYS A 122 -4.50 -24.20 10.67
C LYS A 122 -3.61 -24.67 9.52
N SER A 123 -3.93 -24.29 8.28
CA SER A 123 -3.20 -24.71 7.07
C SER A 123 -1.97 -23.84 6.76
N GLY A 124 -1.89 -22.66 7.37
CA GLY A 124 -0.79 -21.70 7.23
C GLY A 124 -0.86 -20.82 5.98
N SER A 125 -1.74 -21.11 5.01
CA SER A 125 -1.88 -20.30 3.79
C SER A 125 -3.31 -20.22 3.26
N LEU A 126 -3.64 -19.10 2.61
CA LEU A 126 -4.93 -18.86 1.95
C LEU A 126 -4.68 -18.58 0.47
N SER A 127 -5.47 -19.19 -0.40
CA SER A 127 -5.38 -18.91 -1.84
C SER A 127 -6.12 -17.61 -2.18
N VAL A 128 -5.41 -16.62 -2.71
CA VAL A 128 -5.98 -15.33 -3.11
C VAL A 128 -5.69 -15.07 -4.59
N TYR A 129 -6.65 -14.44 -5.28
CA TYR A 129 -6.46 -14.10 -6.68
C TYR A 129 -5.55 -12.87 -6.81
N HIS A 130 -4.42 -13.03 -7.49
CA HIS A 130 -3.48 -11.95 -7.73
C HIS A 130 -3.74 -11.32 -9.10
N TYR A 131 -4.23 -10.08 -9.11
CA TYR A 131 -4.62 -9.35 -10.31
C TYR A 131 -3.44 -9.01 -11.23
N GLY A 132 -2.26 -8.72 -10.66
CA GLY A 132 -1.03 -8.49 -11.43
C GLY A 132 -0.57 -9.72 -12.21
N TYR A 133 -0.51 -10.88 -11.55
CA TYR A 133 -0.07 -12.14 -12.13
C TYR A 133 -1.19 -12.98 -12.77
N ARG A 134 -2.45 -12.56 -12.64
CA ARG A 134 -3.65 -13.22 -13.17
C ARG A 134 -3.76 -14.70 -12.81
N ARG A 135 -3.43 -15.03 -11.57
CA ARG A 135 -3.49 -16.39 -11.03
C ARG A 135 -3.74 -16.36 -9.54
N TYR A 136 -4.22 -17.47 -9.00
CA TYR A 136 -4.28 -17.68 -7.57
C TYR A 136 -2.88 -17.93 -7.01
N LEU A 137 -2.56 -17.28 -5.90
CA LEU A 137 -1.33 -17.45 -5.15
C LEU A 137 -1.63 -17.63 -3.67
N PRO A 138 -0.81 -18.40 -2.94
CA PRO A 138 -0.95 -18.46 -1.50
C PRO A 138 -0.54 -17.13 -0.87
N ILE A 139 -1.16 -16.79 0.26
CA ILE A 139 -0.70 -15.78 1.22
C ILE A 139 -0.62 -16.45 2.59
N TYR A 140 0.51 -16.31 3.28
CA TYR A 140 0.73 -16.96 4.57
C TYR A 140 -0.03 -16.25 5.68
N TYR A 141 -0.47 -17.02 6.68
CA TYR A 141 -1.24 -16.51 7.83
C TYR A 141 -0.53 -15.37 8.58
N LYS A 142 0.82 -15.40 8.55
CA LYS A 142 1.70 -14.33 9.06
C LYS A 142 1.33 -12.94 8.54
N PHE A 143 0.72 -12.81 7.37
CA PHE A 143 0.23 -11.52 6.87
C PHE A 143 -0.76 -10.85 7.81
N ILE A 144 -1.69 -11.61 8.41
CA ILE A 144 -2.68 -11.09 9.35
C ILE A 144 -2.07 -10.89 10.74
N GLU A 145 -1.19 -11.79 11.18
CA GLU A 145 -0.45 -11.62 12.43
C GLU A 145 0.42 -10.36 12.40
N ASP A 146 1.05 -10.07 11.26
CA ASP A 146 1.84 -8.86 11.04
C ASP A 146 0.96 -7.62 11.10
N LEU A 147 -0.17 -7.62 10.39
CA LEU A 147 -1.13 -6.50 10.38
C LEU A 147 -1.64 -6.14 11.77
N ALA A 148 -1.79 -7.10 12.69
CA ALA A 148 -2.21 -6.85 14.07
C ALA A 148 -1.23 -5.97 14.85
N ASN A 149 0.04 -5.87 14.42
CA ASN A 149 1.05 -4.99 15.04
C ASN A 149 0.92 -3.52 14.63
N TYR A 150 -0.04 -3.19 13.76
CA TYR A 150 -0.26 -1.86 13.20
C TYR A 150 -1.61 -1.25 13.63
N PRO A 151 -1.77 -0.93 14.92
CA PRO A 151 -2.97 -0.25 15.45
C PRO A 151 -3.08 1.17 14.86
N GLN A 152 -4.17 1.43 14.14
CA GLN A 152 -4.35 2.65 13.35
C GLN A 152 -4.55 3.90 14.22
N GLU A 153 -4.92 3.74 15.48
CA GLU A 153 -4.96 4.81 16.50
C GLU A 153 -3.58 5.45 16.75
N LYS A 154 -2.48 4.81 16.33
CA LYS A 154 -1.13 5.38 16.39
C LYS A 154 -0.79 6.29 15.21
N LEU A 155 -1.64 6.36 14.18
CA LEU A 155 -1.47 7.29 13.06
C LEU A 155 -1.93 8.69 13.49
N ILE A 156 -1.03 9.44 14.14
CA ILE A 156 -1.36 10.74 14.77
C ILE A 156 -0.70 11.92 14.04
N ARG A 157 0.28 11.69 13.15
CA ARG A 157 0.99 12.75 12.46
C ARG A 157 0.07 13.49 11.50
N GLN A 158 0.06 14.82 11.64
CA GLN A 158 -0.65 15.72 10.72
C GLN A 158 0.26 16.16 9.57
N LEU A 159 -0.22 16.00 8.34
CA LEU A 159 0.41 16.49 7.12
C LEU A 159 -0.64 16.70 6.02
N PRO A 160 -0.38 17.55 5.01
CA PRO A 160 -1.29 17.73 3.89
C PRO A 160 -1.67 16.38 3.24
N THR A 161 -2.96 16.05 3.34
CA THR A 161 -3.49 14.75 2.92
C THR A 161 -4.76 14.96 2.10
N LEU A 162 -4.78 14.40 0.88
CA LEU A 162 -5.98 14.32 0.06
C LEU A 162 -6.51 12.87 0.09
N ILE A 163 -7.78 12.69 0.44
CA ILE A 163 -8.44 11.38 0.39
C ILE A 163 -9.52 11.42 -0.69
N ILE A 164 -9.47 10.44 -1.59
CA ILE A 164 -10.47 10.22 -2.63
C ILE A 164 -11.07 8.84 -2.37
N HIS A 165 -12.37 8.77 -2.08
CA HIS A 165 -13.07 7.53 -1.79
C HIS A 165 -14.42 7.52 -2.51
N GLY A 166 -14.73 6.44 -3.22
CA GLY A 166 -16.03 6.28 -3.88
C GLY A 166 -17.13 6.03 -2.87
N SER A 167 -18.31 6.63 -3.02
CA SER A 167 -19.44 6.41 -2.12
C SER A 167 -20.02 4.98 -2.19
N ASN A 168 -19.66 4.24 -3.23
CA ASN A 168 -20.15 2.89 -3.53
C ASN A 168 -19.01 1.85 -3.46
N ASP A 169 -17.89 2.18 -2.80
CA ASP A 169 -16.80 1.24 -2.53
C ASP A 169 -17.25 0.30 -1.39
N GLY A 170 -17.09 -1.01 -1.57
CA GLY A 170 -17.71 -2.06 -0.74
C GLY A 170 -16.80 -3.26 -0.52
#